data_AF-A0A6P8WN81-F1
#
_entry.id   AF-A0A6P8WN81-F1
#
_cell.length_a   1.000
_cell.length_b   1.000
_cell.length_c   1.000
_cell.angle_alpha   90.00
_cell.angle_beta   90.00
_cell.angle_gamma   90.00
#
_symmetry.space_group_name_H-M   'P 1'
#
loop_
_entity.id
_entity.type
_entity.pdbx_description
1 polymer ?
#
loop_
_entity_poly.entity_id
_entity_poly.type
_entity_poly.pdbx_seq_one_letter_code
_entity_poly.pdbx_strand_id
1 'polypeptide(L)'
;MMANYEKDESQICTAERSPQQYAYDLFTKLMLTELKAYLMMEFSWMTLRESGKGNFTLEMSLMRRNYQERITHSKQVLLDVMTRIGRVYWRCDPMNWQSKLGVSYDQVTRLLQGYVENEVNLNNDSSCFQTCEDYTDVRSQGCIANELCTKQPRCEGRLHSCQFIGADMTVCQSNATSNITSSRRYDYIQFNNGRRLGQDGIEVETVCATGGDLAESWSKWIFWRCNYCFCLCDEESLLSDRYFNLRDTLSDYQRNMVVTGARFVKAQRVFHLQLQQGELLPGGLINQSSLAWIPLELYDVSNVDIRNGYDYHKLNYNSRAMDLDEIAVDNDTLVVTGARFHVLNNHLNLEVRFSTFNYTTGHLIRPDVDSIWLGNDWRKEHQDKPRQKLMLYDPQVSTKSALHSLPLSKDNQYMEFVSSSVDKDAAQSTVPFIDLQDVVPNPAVSLSGLGIYHKGRRGFGGFFAPKVVTYNFWEKLLAP
;
A
#
# COMPACT_ATOMS: atom_id res chain seq x y z
N MET A 1 28.97 4.99 6.90
CA MET A 1 27.93 5.68 6.12
C MET A 1 26.80 4.73 5.75
N MET A 2 27.06 3.58 5.11
CA MET A 2 26.00 2.65 4.65
C MET A 2 25.23 1.93 5.77
N ALA A 3 25.84 1.64 6.93
CA ALA A 3 25.13 1.05 8.08
C ALA A 3 24.04 1.98 8.68
N ASN A 4 24.04 3.27 8.32
CA ASN A 4 22.99 4.23 8.69
C ASN A 4 21.94 4.41 7.58
N TYR A 5 22.16 3.88 6.37
CA TYR A 5 21.26 4.08 5.23
C TYR A 5 19.88 3.47 5.48
N GLU A 6 19.82 2.28 6.08
CA GLU A 6 18.56 1.63 6.46
C GLU A 6 17.84 2.31 7.64
N LYS A 7 18.57 3.15 8.39
CA LYS A 7 18.05 3.86 9.57
C LYS A 7 17.71 5.32 9.29
N ASP A 8 18.10 5.83 8.13
CA ASP A 8 17.89 7.21 7.71
C ASP A 8 16.82 7.26 6.61
N GLU A 9 15.58 7.48 7.05
CA GLU A 9 14.39 7.62 6.19
C GLU A 9 14.65 8.58 5.02
N SER A 10 15.32 9.71 5.27
CA SER A 10 15.57 10.74 4.25
C SER A 10 16.46 10.24 3.10
N GLN A 11 17.40 9.32 3.38
CA GLN A 11 18.28 8.74 2.38
C GLN A 11 17.56 7.67 1.54
N ILE A 12 16.65 6.90 2.14
CA ILE A 12 15.82 5.93 1.42
C ILE A 12 14.87 6.65 0.48
N CYS A 13 14.22 7.73 0.96
CA CYS A 13 13.23 8.48 0.18
C CYS A 13 13.81 9.16 -1.07
N THR A 14 15.06 9.59 -1.03
CA THR A 14 15.69 10.35 -2.12
C THR A 14 16.37 9.47 -3.17
N ALA A 15 16.76 8.24 -2.80
CA ALA A 15 17.59 7.41 -3.67
C ALA A 15 16.81 6.65 -4.76
N GLU A 16 15.50 6.46 -4.59
CA GLU A 16 14.64 5.65 -5.48
C GLU A 16 15.19 4.23 -5.75
N ARG A 17 15.90 3.64 -4.79
CA ARG A 17 16.65 2.38 -4.93
C ARG A 17 16.58 1.59 -3.64
N SER A 18 16.77 0.27 -3.74
CA SER A 18 17.06 -0.53 -2.55
C SER A 18 18.46 -0.18 -2.01
N PRO A 19 18.72 -0.38 -0.69
CA PRO A 19 20.04 -0.20 -0.11
C PRO A 19 21.14 -0.94 -0.89
N GLN A 20 20.88 -2.19 -1.24
CA GLN A 20 21.81 -3.02 -2.01
C GLN A 20 22.09 -2.44 -3.40
N GLN A 21 21.05 -2.01 -4.10
CA GLN A 21 21.19 -1.39 -5.43
C GLN A 21 21.96 -0.05 -5.34
N TYR A 22 21.71 0.76 -4.32
CA TYR A 22 22.44 2.00 -4.09
C TYR A 22 23.94 1.76 -3.87
N ALA A 23 24.29 0.78 -3.03
CA ALA A 23 25.68 0.40 -2.79
C ALA A 23 26.38 -0.11 -4.06
N TYR A 24 25.69 -0.94 -4.85
CA TYR A 24 26.19 -1.42 -6.15
C TYR A 24 26.48 -0.25 -7.10
N ASP A 25 25.52 0.66 -7.28
CA ASP A 25 25.65 1.77 -8.22
C ASP A 25 26.75 2.75 -7.81
N LEU A 26 26.93 2.98 -6.51
CA LEU A 26 28.04 3.76 -5.99
C LEU A 26 29.40 3.11 -6.32
N PHE A 27 29.52 1.79 -6.11
CA PHE A 27 30.72 1.05 -6.48
C PHE A 27 30.99 1.12 -7.98
N THR A 28 29.98 0.90 -8.83
CA THR A 28 30.15 0.99 -10.29
C THR A 28 30.65 2.38 -10.71
N LYS A 29 30.12 3.45 -10.11
CA LYS A 29 30.60 4.84 -10.36
C LYS A 29 32.04 5.06 -9.90
N LEU A 30 32.41 4.54 -8.73
CA LEU A 30 33.78 4.60 -8.23
C LEU A 30 34.74 3.87 -9.17
N MET A 31 34.39 2.65 -9.59
CA MET A 31 35.17 1.81 -10.50
C MET A 31 35.38 2.46 -11.86
N LEU A 32 34.32 3.07 -12.42
CA LEU A 32 34.41 3.82 -13.67
C LEU A 32 35.33 5.06 -13.53
N THR A 33 35.30 5.72 -12.38
CA THR A 33 36.15 6.88 -12.09
C THR A 33 37.62 6.48 -11.96
N GLU A 34 37.91 5.40 -11.23
CA GLU A 34 39.25 4.81 -11.11
C GLU A 34 39.80 4.38 -12.48
N LEU A 35 38.97 3.75 -13.32
CA LEU A 35 39.36 3.37 -14.68
C LEU A 35 39.69 4.59 -15.54
N LYS A 36 38.86 5.65 -15.50
CA LYS A 36 39.14 6.90 -16.21
C LYS A 36 40.45 7.54 -15.74
N ALA A 37 40.67 7.62 -14.43
CA ALA A 37 41.90 8.16 -13.87
C ALA A 37 43.13 7.34 -14.30
N TYR A 38 43.04 6.00 -14.23
CA TYR A 38 44.08 5.10 -14.71
C TYR A 38 44.42 5.35 -16.19
N LEU A 39 43.41 5.36 -17.06
CA LEU A 39 43.61 5.58 -18.50
C LEU A 39 44.19 6.96 -18.81
N MET A 40 43.74 8.02 -18.13
CA MET A 40 44.26 9.38 -18.32
C MET A 40 45.73 9.49 -17.92
N MET A 41 46.12 8.87 -16.81
CA MET A 41 47.51 8.85 -16.36
C MET A 41 48.39 8.02 -17.29
N GLU A 42 47.93 6.84 -17.68
CA GLU A 42 48.64 5.97 -18.62
C GLU A 42 48.87 6.68 -19.96
N PHE A 43 47.83 7.31 -20.52
CA PHE A 43 47.92 8.10 -21.75
C PHE A 43 48.90 9.28 -21.63
N SER A 44 48.90 9.96 -20.50
CA SER A 44 49.78 11.11 -20.23
C SER A 44 51.26 10.69 -20.23
N TRP A 45 51.61 9.58 -19.56
CA TRP A 45 52.98 9.05 -19.60
C TRP A 45 53.38 8.52 -20.97
N MET A 46 52.47 7.87 -21.70
CA MET A 46 52.74 7.45 -23.08
C MET A 46 53.07 8.66 -23.97
N THR A 47 52.29 9.74 -23.87
CA THR A 47 52.51 10.98 -24.62
C THR A 47 53.86 11.64 -24.28
N LEU A 48 54.21 11.71 -22.98
CA LEU A 48 55.50 12.26 -22.55
C LEU A 48 56.68 11.44 -23.06
N ARG A 49 56.53 10.11 -23.10
CA ARG A 49 57.54 9.19 -23.63
C ARG A 49 57.74 9.37 -25.14
N GLU A 50 56.66 9.45 -25.90
CA GLU A 50 56.72 9.75 -27.34
C GLU A 50 57.33 11.12 -27.64
N SER A 51 57.08 12.11 -26.77
CA SER A 51 57.67 13.45 -26.87
C SER A 51 59.14 13.52 -26.45
N GLY A 52 59.78 12.39 -26.11
CA GLY A 52 61.18 12.34 -25.69
C GLY A 52 61.46 12.94 -24.30
N LYS A 53 60.44 13.11 -23.45
CA LYS A 53 60.59 13.75 -22.12
C LYS A 53 60.94 12.78 -20.98
N GLY A 54 61.13 11.49 -21.26
CA GLY A 54 61.49 10.47 -20.26
C GLY A 54 60.93 9.08 -20.59
N ASN A 55 61.33 8.04 -19.84
CA ASN A 55 60.90 6.65 -20.09
C ASN A 55 59.58 6.28 -19.37
N PHE A 56 59.28 6.89 -18.22
CA PHE A 56 58.05 6.71 -17.42
C PHE A 56 57.57 5.26 -17.15
N THR A 57 58.43 4.27 -17.36
CA THR A 57 58.06 2.84 -17.28
C THR A 57 57.76 2.42 -15.84
N LEU A 58 58.49 2.98 -14.88
CA LEU A 58 58.26 2.71 -13.46
C LEU A 58 56.90 3.26 -13.02
N GLU A 59 56.58 4.50 -13.39
CA GLU A 59 55.34 5.19 -13.08
C GLU A 59 54.13 4.45 -13.64
N MET A 60 54.20 4.02 -14.90
CA MET A 60 53.15 3.19 -15.51
C MET A 60 52.95 1.87 -14.75
N SER A 61 54.04 1.20 -14.35
CA SER A 61 53.96 -0.06 -13.60
C SER A 61 53.37 0.10 -12.19
N LEU A 62 53.75 1.16 -11.48
CA LEU A 62 53.23 1.50 -10.16
C LEU A 62 51.76 1.89 -10.24
N MET A 63 51.36 2.67 -11.23
CA MET A 63 49.96 3.05 -11.41
C MET A 63 49.08 1.84 -11.70
N ARG A 64 49.54 0.90 -12.53
CA ARG A 64 48.83 -0.36 -12.79
C ARG A 64 48.65 -1.19 -11.52
N ARG A 65 49.70 -1.34 -10.72
CA ARG A 65 49.63 -2.07 -9.45
C ARG A 65 48.65 -1.40 -8.48
N ASN A 66 48.79 -0.09 -8.28
CA ASN A 66 47.94 0.67 -7.37
C ASN A 66 46.47 0.63 -7.80
N TYR A 67 46.19 0.68 -9.10
CA TYR A 67 44.85 0.53 -9.66
C TYR A 67 44.26 -0.85 -9.34
N GLN A 68 45.02 -1.93 -9.57
CA GLN A 68 44.60 -3.30 -9.24
C GLN A 68 44.32 -3.49 -7.74
N GLU A 69 45.17 -2.94 -6.89
CA GLU A 69 44.99 -2.97 -5.43
C GLU A 69 43.71 -2.24 -5.00
N ARG A 70 43.47 -1.01 -5.51
CA ARG A 70 42.28 -0.23 -5.19
C ARG A 70 40.99 -0.90 -5.65
N ILE A 71 40.98 -1.52 -6.83
CA ILE A 71 39.85 -2.30 -7.33
C ILE A 71 39.58 -3.50 -6.42
N THR A 72 40.61 -4.27 -6.10
CA THR A 72 40.48 -5.48 -5.28
C THR A 72 39.95 -5.13 -3.89
N HIS A 73 40.51 -4.08 -3.27
CA HIS A 73 40.05 -3.59 -1.99
C HIS A 73 38.61 -3.09 -2.04
N SER A 74 38.25 -2.28 -3.04
CA SER A 74 36.89 -1.75 -3.20
C SER A 74 35.87 -2.86 -3.41
N LYS A 75 36.22 -3.90 -4.18
CA LYS A 75 35.38 -5.09 -4.38
C LYS A 75 35.17 -5.84 -3.06
N GLN A 76 36.23 -6.05 -2.28
CA GLN A 76 36.12 -6.70 -0.96
C GLN A 76 35.23 -5.90 0.01
N VAL A 77 35.36 -4.57 0.03
CA VAL A 77 34.49 -3.71 0.85
C VAL A 77 33.03 -3.82 0.41
N LEU A 78 32.75 -3.79 -0.89
CA LEU A 78 31.39 -3.97 -1.39
C LEU A 78 30.83 -5.34 -1.01
N LEU A 79 31.66 -6.38 -1.11
CA LEU A 79 31.27 -7.73 -0.71
C LEU A 79 30.94 -7.78 0.81
N ASP A 80 31.73 -7.17 1.68
CA ASP A 80 31.36 -7.14 3.11
C ASP A 80 30.04 -6.40 3.35
N VAL A 81 29.83 -5.27 2.67
CA VAL A 81 28.63 -4.44 2.81
C VAL A 81 27.37 -5.16 2.32
N MET A 82 27.42 -5.79 1.15
CA MET A 82 26.28 -6.42 0.48
C MET A 82 25.66 -7.57 1.29
N THR A 83 26.44 -8.21 2.17
CA THR A 83 25.94 -9.27 3.08
C THR A 83 25.08 -8.73 4.23
N ARG A 84 25.11 -7.42 4.48
CA ARG A 84 24.49 -6.79 5.66
C ARG A 84 23.34 -5.85 5.33
N ILE A 85 23.14 -5.51 4.06
CA ILE A 85 22.15 -4.53 3.62
C ILE A 85 21.00 -5.20 2.87
N GLY A 86 19.80 -4.67 3.05
CA GLY A 86 18.55 -5.17 2.51
C GLY A 86 18.34 -4.85 1.02
N ARG A 87 17.44 -5.62 0.42
CA ARG A 87 17.05 -5.57 -1.00
C ARG A 87 15.67 -4.94 -1.23
N VAL A 88 15.00 -4.57 -0.16
CA VAL A 88 13.64 -4.03 -0.20
C VAL A 88 13.66 -2.56 -0.63
N TYR A 89 12.78 -2.21 -1.55
CA TYR A 89 12.48 -0.84 -1.95
C TYR A 89 11.00 -0.53 -1.78
N TRP A 90 10.71 0.64 -1.21
CA TRP A 90 9.37 1.17 -0.96
C TRP A 90 9.37 2.69 -1.13
N ARG A 91 8.20 3.28 -1.41
CA ARG A 91 8.05 4.74 -1.61
C ARG A 91 7.65 5.45 -0.33
N CYS A 92 8.34 6.55 -0.05
CA CYS A 92 7.94 7.50 0.98
C CYS A 92 6.68 8.25 0.59
N ASP A 93 6.04 8.90 1.56
CA ASP A 93 4.87 9.73 1.28
C ASP A 93 5.27 10.96 0.46
N PRO A 94 4.44 11.39 -0.50
CA PRO A 94 4.65 12.66 -1.17
C PRO A 94 4.50 13.81 -0.17
N MET A 95 4.94 15.01 -0.54
CA MET A 95 4.68 16.18 0.29
C MET A 95 3.17 16.42 0.45
N ASN A 96 2.72 16.96 1.58
CA ASN A 96 1.29 17.09 1.89
C ASN A 96 0.49 17.82 0.79
N TRP A 97 1.06 18.84 0.14
CA TRP A 97 0.41 19.57 -0.95
C TRP A 97 0.34 18.79 -2.27
N GLN A 98 1.15 17.75 -2.43
CA GLN A 98 1.13 16.80 -3.55
C GLN A 98 0.19 15.63 -3.29
N SER A 99 -0.14 15.36 -2.03
CA SER A 99 -1.03 14.25 -1.64
C SER A 99 -2.46 14.53 -2.10
N LYS A 100 -2.96 13.73 -3.04
CA LYS A 100 -4.26 13.92 -3.69
C LYS A 100 -4.98 12.59 -3.87
N LEU A 101 -6.27 12.58 -3.50
CA LEU A 101 -7.16 11.44 -3.69
C LEU A 101 -7.23 11.06 -5.18
N GLY A 102 -7.11 9.76 -5.49
CA GLY A 102 -7.09 9.22 -6.84
C GLY A 102 -5.78 9.44 -7.61
N VAL A 103 -4.78 10.08 -7.01
CA VAL A 103 -3.45 10.30 -7.61
C VAL A 103 -2.35 9.67 -6.78
N SER A 104 -2.21 10.07 -5.51
CA SER A 104 -1.19 9.52 -4.62
C SER A 104 -1.72 8.51 -3.63
N TYR A 105 -3.01 8.58 -3.30
CA TYR A 105 -3.69 7.60 -2.48
C TYR A 105 -5.15 7.48 -2.91
N ASP A 106 -5.80 6.39 -2.53
CA ASP A 106 -7.24 6.24 -2.58
C ASP A 106 -7.78 5.59 -1.31
N GLN A 107 -9.09 5.50 -1.18
CA GLN A 107 -9.74 4.92 -0.01
C GLN A 107 -10.81 3.90 -0.41
N VAL A 108 -10.99 2.90 0.43
CA VAL A 108 -12.21 2.10 0.42
C VAL A 108 -13.35 2.98 0.90
N THR A 109 -14.52 2.93 0.24
CA THR A 109 -15.68 3.75 0.62
C THR A 109 -16.88 2.89 1.01
N ARG A 110 -17.76 3.47 1.84
CA ARG A 110 -19.01 2.86 2.34
C ARG A 110 -18.86 1.59 3.18
N LEU A 111 -17.64 1.17 3.53
CA LEU A 111 -17.37 0.03 4.41
C LEU A 111 -17.24 0.50 5.86
N LEU A 112 -18.22 0.13 6.71
CA LEU A 112 -18.22 0.46 8.14
C LEU A 112 -18.16 1.97 8.43
N GLN A 113 -18.98 2.75 7.71
CA GLN A 113 -19.08 4.18 7.97
C GLN A 113 -20.05 4.49 9.11
N GLY A 114 -19.73 5.46 9.96
CA GLY A 114 -20.61 5.93 11.02
C GLY A 114 -21.99 6.36 10.50
N TYR A 115 -23.04 5.90 11.18
CA TYR A 115 -24.43 6.13 10.84
C TYR A 115 -25.28 6.32 12.10
N VAL A 116 -26.09 7.37 12.15
CA VAL A 116 -27.01 7.65 13.26
C VAL A 116 -28.39 7.14 12.87
N GLU A 117 -29.00 6.31 13.72
CA GLU A 117 -30.35 5.77 13.51
C GLU A 117 -31.11 5.70 14.83
N ASN A 118 -32.43 5.89 14.79
CA ASN A 118 -33.25 5.77 15.98
C ASN A 118 -33.48 4.28 16.32
N GLU A 119 -33.43 3.93 17.60
CA GLU A 119 -33.70 2.58 18.10
C GLU A 119 -34.99 1.97 17.52
N VAL A 120 -36.03 2.79 17.39
CA VAL A 120 -37.34 2.38 16.85
C VAL A 120 -37.25 1.84 15.42
N ASN A 121 -36.22 2.22 14.66
CA ASN A 121 -35.98 1.78 13.29
C ASN A 121 -35.01 0.58 13.23
N LEU A 122 -34.43 0.12 14.34
CA LEU A 122 -33.44 -0.96 14.40
C LEU A 122 -34.04 -2.35 14.67
N ASN A 123 -35.34 -2.44 14.91
CA ASN A 123 -36.07 -3.70 15.12
C ASN A 123 -37.38 -3.73 14.32
N ASN A 124 -37.88 -4.95 14.07
CA ASN A 124 -39.11 -5.17 13.29
C ASN A 124 -40.38 -4.69 14.00
N ASP A 125 -40.37 -4.66 15.33
CA ASP A 125 -41.53 -4.34 16.15
C ASP A 125 -41.73 -2.84 16.37
N SER A 126 -40.83 -2.01 15.83
CA SER A 126 -40.78 -0.56 16.06
C SER A 126 -40.90 -0.21 17.55
N SER A 127 -40.11 -0.91 18.35
CA SER A 127 -40.03 -0.82 19.81
C SER A 127 -38.74 -0.14 20.26
N CYS A 128 -38.70 0.26 21.54
CA CYS A 128 -37.53 0.89 22.16
C CYS A 128 -37.25 0.23 23.52
N PHE A 129 -37.25 -1.10 23.52
CA PHE A 129 -37.11 -1.94 24.72
C PHE A 129 -35.66 -2.35 25.00
N GLN A 130 -34.74 -2.09 24.08
CA GLN A 130 -33.35 -2.51 24.14
C GLN A 130 -32.46 -1.29 24.39
N THR A 131 -31.15 -1.49 24.50
CA THR A 131 -30.19 -0.40 24.42
C THR A 131 -29.46 -0.44 23.09
N CYS A 132 -28.80 0.65 22.72
CA CYS A 132 -28.07 0.73 21.45
C CYS A 132 -27.04 -0.40 21.29
N GLU A 133 -26.42 -0.84 22.38
CA GLU A 133 -25.40 -1.88 22.42
C GLU A 133 -25.95 -3.28 22.12
N ASP A 134 -27.25 -3.51 22.32
CA ASP A 134 -27.90 -4.79 21.99
C ASP A 134 -27.98 -5.01 20.46
N TYR A 135 -27.92 -3.93 19.68
CA TYR A 135 -27.97 -3.96 18.21
C TYR A 135 -26.58 -4.21 17.61
N THR A 136 -26.07 -5.43 17.75
CA THR A 136 -24.74 -5.80 17.25
C THR A 136 -24.68 -5.99 15.73
N ASP A 137 -25.80 -6.44 15.13
CA ASP A 137 -25.91 -6.68 13.69
C ASP A 137 -27.38 -6.65 13.23
N VAL A 138 -27.83 -5.53 12.66
CA VAL A 138 -29.23 -5.31 12.25
C VAL A 138 -29.34 -4.64 10.88
N ARG A 139 -30.57 -4.48 10.40
CA ARG A 139 -30.89 -3.60 9.26
C ARG A 139 -31.84 -2.52 9.76
N SER A 140 -31.75 -1.32 9.20
CA SER A 140 -32.80 -0.32 9.39
C SER A 140 -34.09 -0.88 8.77
N GLN A 141 -35.20 -0.92 9.52
CA GLN A 141 -36.47 -1.59 9.13
C GLN A 141 -37.58 -0.61 8.75
N GLY A 142 -37.43 0.67 9.06
CA GLY A 142 -38.47 1.67 8.85
C GLY A 142 -37.94 3.08 9.01
N CYS A 143 -38.86 4.04 8.93
CA CYS A 143 -38.57 5.43 9.21
C CYS A 143 -39.84 6.16 9.62
N ILE A 144 -39.87 6.70 10.84
CA ILE A 144 -40.99 7.49 11.34
C ILE A 144 -40.96 8.88 10.71
N ALA A 145 -42.13 9.40 10.33
CA ALA A 145 -42.25 10.72 9.73
C ALA A 145 -41.63 11.82 10.61
N ASN A 146 -40.92 12.76 9.99
CA ASN A 146 -40.23 13.90 10.62
C ASN A 146 -38.99 13.56 11.48
N GLU A 147 -38.60 12.29 11.59
CA GLU A 147 -37.33 11.90 12.24
C GLU A 147 -36.12 12.08 11.31
N LEU A 148 -34.91 11.94 11.85
CA LEU A 148 -33.64 12.07 11.12
C LEU A 148 -33.60 11.16 9.87
N CYS A 149 -34.12 9.93 9.97
CA CYS A 149 -34.16 8.98 8.86
C CYS A 149 -34.90 9.51 7.60
N THR A 150 -35.82 10.48 7.74
CA THR A 150 -36.48 11.12 6.58
C THR A 150 -35.62 12.20 5.93
N LYS A 151 -34.59 12.66 6.62
CA LYS A 151 -33.73 13.78 6.24
C LYS A 151 -32.38 13.32 5.71
N GLN A 152 -31.94 12.10 6.02
CA GLN A 152 -30.66 11.54 5.58
C GLN A 152 -30.85 10.34 4.64
N PRO A 153 -29.86 10.04 3.76
CA PRO A 153 -29.85 8.80 3.00
C PRO A 153 -29.83 7.58 3.92
N ARG A 154 -30.70 6.61 3.65
CA ARG A 154 -30.76 5.34 4.37
C ARG A 154 -29.45 4.56 4.24
N CYS A 155 -29.11 3.78 5.26
CA CYS A 155 -28.13 2.68 5.10
C CYS A 155 -28.83 1.48 4.47
N GLU A 156 -28.58 1.20 3.18
CA GLU A 156 -29.19 0.05 2.46
C GLU A 156 -28.56 -1.30 2.87
N GLY A 157 -27.44 -1.22 3.58
CA GLY A 157 -26.65 -2.34 4.08
C GLY A 157 -27.10 -2.88 5.43
N ARG A 158 -26.13 -3.38 6.18
CA ARG A 158 -26.29 -3.79 7.58
C ARG A 158 -25.64 -2.77 8.50
N LEU A 159 -26.21 -2.62 9.69
CA LEU A 159 -25.69 -1.78 10.77
C LEU A 159 -25.06 -2.69 11.81
N HIS A 160 -23.80 -2.40 12.14
CA HIS A 160 -23.00 -3.17 13.07
C HIS A 160 -22.57 -2.35 14.26
N SER A 161 -22.37 -3.03 15.40
CA SER A 161 -21.71 -2.47 16.59
C SER A 161 -22.29 -1.11 17.01
N CYS A 162 -23.62 -1.04 17.11
CA CYS A 162 -24.31 0.16 17.55
C CYS A 162 -23.96 0.51 19.01
N GLN A 163 -23.93 1.80 19.32
CA GLN A 163 -23.61 2.31 20.65
C GLN A 163 -24.36 3.61 20.92
N PHE A 164 -24.65 3.88 22.19
CA PHE A 164 -25.24 5.15 22.60
C PHE A 164 -24.16 6.24 22.72
N ILE A 165 -24.30 7.34 21.97
CA ILE A 165 -23.32 8.46 21.98
C ILE A 165 -23.87 9.76 22.58
N GLY A 166 -25.19 9.85 22.76
CA GLY A 166 -25.89 11.00 23.33
C GLY A 166 -27.35 11.01 22.92
N ALA A 167 -28.20 11.67 23.72
CA ALA A 167 -29.65 11.66 23.52
C ALA A 167 -30.10 12.64 22.42
N ASP A 168 -29.58 13.87 22.45
CA ASP A 168 -30.01 14.95 21.57
C ASP A 168 -28.79 15.51 20.83
N MET A 169 -28.87 15.52 19.51
CA MET A 169 -27.77 15.92 18.64
C MET A 169 -28.25 16.61 17.36
N THR A 170 -27.39 17.43 16.80
CA THR A 170 -27.53 18.00 15.46
C THR A 170 -26.52 17.35 14.54
N VAL A 171 -27.00 16.66 13.51
CA VAL A 171 -26.18 15.98 12.51
C VAL A 171 -25.95 16.93 11.34
N CYS A 172 -24.69 17.27 11.07
CA CYS A 172 -24.34 18.02 9.87
C CYS A 172 -24.03 17.05 8.73
N GLN A 173 -24.98 16.89 7.82
CA GLN A 173 -24.80 16.03 6.65
C GLN A 173 -23.78 16.62 5.68
N SER A 174 -22.93 15.75 5.13
CA SER A 174 -21.94 16.15 4.12
C SER A 174 -22.65 16.55 2.84
N ASN A 175 -22.37 17.76 2.36
CA ASN A 175 -23.08 18.33 1.23
C ASN A 175 -22.69 17.62 -0.08
N ALA A 176 -23.68 17.11 -0.83
CA ALA A 176 -23.49 16.44 -2.11
C ALA A 176 -23.40 17.40 -3.31
N THR A 177 -23.23 18.71 -3.09
CA THR A 177 -23.22 19.69 -4.19
C THR A 177 -21.81 20.11 -4.64
N SER A 178 -21.59 19.95 -5.95
CA SER A 178 -20.45 20.38 -6.80
C SER A 178 -19.37 19.32 -7.10
N ASN A 179 -19.53 18.60 -8.22
CA ASN A 179 -18.53 17.84 -8.99
C ASN A 179 -17.54 16.89 -8.28
N ILE A 180 -17.69 16.65 -6.98
CA ILE A 180 -17.00 15.64 -6.20
C ILE A 180 -18.09 14.96 -5.36
N THR A 181 -18.45 13.74 -5.72
CA THR A 181 -19.32 12.91 -4.86
C THR A 181 -18.58 12.59 -3.57
N SER A 182 -18.82 13.37 -2.52
CA SER A 182 -18.31 13.07 -1.18
C SER A 182 -18.81 11.69 -0.77
N SER A 183 -17.88 10.77 -0.46
CA SER A 183 -18.23 9.45 0.07
C SER A 183 -18.70 9.50 1.53
N ARG A 184 -18.60 10.66 2.19
CA ARG A 184 -18.98 10.87 3.58
C ARG A 184 -20.50 11.00 3.73
N ARG A 185 -21.03 10.62 4.89
CA ARG A 185 -22.42 10.92 5.30
C ARG A 185 -22.48 12.20 6.11
N TYR A 186 -21.53 12.39 7.02
CA TYR A 186 -21.50 13.50 7.95
C TYR A 186 -20.20 14.30 7.85
N ASP A 187 -20.30 15.61 7.99
CA ASP A 187 -19.14 16.46 8.22
C ASP A 187 -18.81 16.47 9.72
N TYR A 188 -19.83 16.61 10.57
CA TYR A 188 -19.70 16.50 12.03
C TYR A 188 -21.06 16.18 12.69
N ILE A 189 -21.02 15.77 13.95
CA ILE A 189 -22.20 15.61 14.83
C ILE A 189 -21.99 16.46 16.07
N GLN A 190 -22.95 17.33 16.40
CA GLN A 190 -22.89 18.25 17.54
C GLN A 190 -23.90 17.84 18.61
N PHE A 191 -23.47 17.78 19.86
CA PHE A 191 -24.35 17.57 21.01
C PHE A 191 -24.67 18.89 21.73
N ASN A 192 -25.79 18.92 22.47
CA ASN A 192 -26.24 20.09 23.23
C ASN A 192 -25.24 20.56 24.29
N ASN A 193 -24.37 19.68 24.79
CA ASN A 193 -23.33 20.01 25.78
C ASN A 193 -22.05 20.62 25.16
N GLY A 194 -22.05 20.91 23.85
CA GLY A 194 -20.91 21.46 23.14
C GLY A 194 -19.95 20.43 22.54
N ARG A 195 -20.01 19.14 22.92
CA ARG A 195 -19.17 18.09 22.31
C ARG A 195 -19.47 17.95 20.81
N ARG A 196 -18.40 17.84 20.00
CA ARG A 196 -18.48 17.58 18.55
C ARG A 196 -17.74 16.29 18.19
N LEU A 197 -18.34 15.47 17.34
CA LEU A 197 -17.69 14.35 16.66
C LEU A 197 -17.35 14.76 15.22
N GLY A 198 -16.23 14.29 14.68
CA GLY A 198 -15.83 14.55 13.30
C GLY A 198 -14.96 15.79 13.09
N GLN A 199 -14.65 16.52 14.16
CA GLN A 199 -13.74 17.66 14.16
C GLN A 199 -12.72 17.50 15.28
N ASP A 200 -11.43 17.64 14.94
CA ASP A 200 -10.30 17.45 15.85
C ASP A 200 -10.18 18.58 16.88
N GLY A 201 -11.13 18.72 17.80
CA GLY A 201 -11.06 19.69 18.90
C GLY A 201 -10.88 21.15 18.49
N ILE A 202 -11.05 21.48 17.20
CA ILE A 202 -10.98 22.84 16.68
C ILE A 202 -12.32 23.51 16.98
N GLU A 203 -12.34 24.41 17.95
CA GLU A 203 -13.46 25.32 18.27
C GLU A 203 -13.65 26.40 17.18
N VAL A 204 -13.49 26.05 15.90
CA VAL A 204 -13.88 26.96 14.83
C VAL A 204 -15.37 26.78 14.63
N GLU A 205 -16.10 27.90 14.71
CA GLU A 205 -17.53 28.00 14.43
C GLU A 205 -17.79 27.67 12.96
N THR A 206 -17.75 26.38 12.66
CA THR A 206 -18.06 25.81 11.35
C THR A 206 -19.56 25.78 11.21
N VAL A 207 -20.09 26.63 10.32
CA VAL A 207 -21.51 26.66 9.98
C VAL A 207 -21.81 25.42 9.12
N CYS A 208 -22.82 24.64 9.52
CA CYS A 208 -23.26 23.50 8.71
C CYS A 208 -23.85 24.00 7.39
N ALA A 209 -23.21 23.64 6.26
CA ALA A 209 -23.66 24.10 4.94
C ALA A 209 -25.08 23.63 4.59
N THR A 210 -25.52 22.51 5.17
CA THR A 210 -26.85 21.91 4.94
C THR A 210 -27.90 22.35 5.97
N GLY A 211 -27.56 23.25 6.90
CA GLY A 211 -28.48 23.74 7.93
C GLY A 211 -28.60 22.84 9.18
N GLY A 212 -28.05 21.62 9.12
CA GLY A 212 -28.01 20.68 10.25
C GLY A 212 -29.38 20.06 10.57
N ASP A 213 -29.39 18.75 10.80
CA ASP A 213 -30.63 18.02 11.10
C ASP A 213 -30.69 17.61 12.56
N LEU A 214 -31.78 17.98 13.22
CA LEU A 214 -32.04 17.61 14.61
C LEU A 214 -32.44 16.14 14.74
N ALA A 215 -31.79 15.46 15.67
CA ALA A 215 -32.08 14.10 16.12
C ALA A 215 -32.29 14.12 17.64
N GLU A 216 -33.55 14.22 18.06
CA GLU A 216 -33.97 14.32 19.46
C GLU A 216 -34.59 13.01 19.95
N SER A 217 -34.09 12.49 21.08
CA SER A 217 -34.64 11.28 21.68
C SER A 217 -35.98 11.57 22.34
N TRP A 218 -36.98 10.71 22.11
CA TRP A 218 -38.36 10.93 22.56
C TRP A 218 -38.89 9.75 23.37
N SER A 219 -39.98 9.95 24.11
CA SER A 219 -40.57 8.91 24.96
C SER A 219 -41.86 8.35 24.37
N LYS A 220 -41.88 7.03 24.13
CA LYS A 220 -43.08 6.26 23.81
C LYS A 220 -43.69 5.85 25.16
N TRP A 221 -44.66 6.62 25.66
CA TRP A 221 -45.19 6.50 27.04
C TRP A 221 -44.18 6.92 28.12
N ILE A 222 -44.53 6.78 29.41
CA ILE A 222 -43.77 7.33 30.55
C ILE A 222 -42.42 6.61 30.78
N PHE A 223 -42.28 5.34 30.39
CA PHE A 223 -41.12 4.52 30.77
C PHE A 223 -40.19 4.11 29.63
N TRP A 224 -40.53 4.38 28.37
CA TRP A 224 -39.73 3.92 27.23
C TRP A 224 -39.24 5.12 26.43
N ARG A 225 -37.92 5.30 26.42
CA ARG A 225 -37.25 6.39 25.70
C ARG A 225 -36.55 5.80 24.48
N CYS A 226 -36.96 6.23 23.30
CA CYS A 226 -36.34 5.87 22.04
C CYS A 226 -35.13 6.76 21.82
N ASN A 227 -33.95 6.16 21.92
CA ASN A 227 -32.69 6.88 21.76
C ASN A 227 -32.15 6.77 20.33
N TYR A 228 -31.38 7.77 19.92
CA TYR A 228 -30.56 7.64 18.70
C TYR A 228 -29.28 6.87 19.01
N CYS A 229 -29.02 5.86 18.18
CA CYS A 229 -27.85 5.00 18.24
C CYS A 229 -26.87 5.38 17.13
N PHE A 230 -25.59 5.25 17.42
CA PHE A 230 -24.52 5.38 16.43
C PHE A 230 -24.00 4.00 16.07
N CYS A 231 -24.13 3.63 14.81
CA CYS A 231 -23.77 2.32 14.27
C CYS A 231 -22.74 2.45 13.15
N LEU A 232 -22.13 1.34 12.76
CA LEU A 232 -21.29 1.25 11.57
C LEU A 232 -22.10 0.65 10.42
N CYS A 233 -22.37 1.44 9.40
CA CYS A 233 -23.07 1.04 8.19
C CYS A 233 -22.13 0.35 7.20
N ASP A 234 -22.42 -0.92 6.90
CA ASP A 234 -21.78 -1.71 5.87
C ASP A 234 -22.67 -1.80 4.62
N GLU A 235 -22.51 -0.86 3.69
CA GLU A 235 -23.42 -0.71 2.53
C GLU A 235 -22.74 -0.85 1.17
N GLU A 236 -23.24 -1.77 0.37
CA GLU A 236 -22.97 -1.84 -1.06
C GLU A 236 -23.92 -0.92 -1.83
N SER A 237 -23.39 0.15 -2.39
CA SER A 237 -24.12 1.08 -3.27
C SER A 237 -23.22 1.62 -4.37
N LEU A 238 -23.75 2.48 -5.25
CA LEU A 238 -22.97 3.09 -6.33
C LEU A 238 -21.81 3.97 -5.83
N LEU A 239 -21.85 4.38 -4.56
CA LEU A 239 -20.81 5.17 -3.90
C LEU A 239 -19.76 4.32 -3.17
N SER A 240 -19.86 2.99 -3.28
CA SER A 240 -19.03 2.03 -2.55
C SER A 240 -17.91 1.46 -3.42
N ASP A 241 -16.67 1.87 -3.18
CA ASP A 241 -15.48 1.37 -3.85
C ASP A 241 -14.75 0.46 -2.87
N ARG A 242 -14.99 -0.84 -2.96
CA ARG A 242 -14.55 -1.84 -1.95
C ARG A 242 -14.11 -3.16 -2.55
N TYR A 243 -13.74 -3.13 -3.82
CA TYR A 243 -13.48 -4.32 -4.63
C TYR A 243 -12.00 -4.42 -4.92
N PHE A 244 -11.42 -5.62 -4.80
CA PHE A 244 -10.01 -5.88 -5.11
C PHE A 244 -9.92 -6.94 -6.20
N ASN A 245 -9.14 -6.68 -7.24
CA ASN A 245 -8.97 -7.63 -8.34
C ASN A 245 -8.26 -8.90 -7.88
N LEU A 246 -8.81 -10.05 -8.25
CA LEU A 246 -8.24 -11.39 -7.97
C LEU A 246 -7.60 -12.02 -9.21
N ARG A 247 -7.83 -11.46 -10.41
CA ARG A 247 -7.21 -11.95 -11.65
C ARG A 247 -5.71 -11.76 -11.65
N ASP A 248 -5.01 -12.72 -12.27
CA ASP A 248 -3.57 -12.72 -12.43
C ASP A 248 -3.11 -11.48 -13.22
N THR A 249 -2.03 -10.84 -12.76
CA THR A 249 -1.28 -9.85 -13.53
C THR A 249 0.06 -10.46 -13.90
N LEU A 250 0.24 -10.81 -15.18
CA LEU A 250 1.42 -11.50 -15.70
C LEU A 250 2.21 -10.59 -16.63
N SER A 251 3.54 -10.67 -16.59
CA SER A 251 4.39 -10.08 -17.62
C SER A 251 4.21 -10.83 -18.95
N ASP A 252 4.61 -10.21 -20.05
CA ASP A 252 4.77 -10.86 -21.35
C ASP A 252 6.01 -11.76 -21.33
N TYR A 253 5.99 -12.76 -20.45
CA TYR A 253 7.10 -13.68 -20.20
C TYR A 253 7.45 -14.51 -21.44
N GLN A 254 6.51 -14.69 -22.37
CA GLN A 254 6.78 -15.33 -23.66
C GLN A 254 7.72 -14.49 -24.53
N ARG A 255 7.76 -13.17 -24.33
CA ARG A 255 8.71 -12.24 -24.94
C ARG A 255 9.87 -11.87 -24.00
N ASN A 256 10.20 -12.76 -23.06
CA ASN A 256 11.31 -12.58 -22.12
C ASN A 256 11.17 -11.33 -21.23
N MET A 257 9.94 -10.87 -20.98
CA MET A 257 9.67 -9.74 -20.10
C MET A 257 9.49 -10.23 -18.66
N VAL A 258 10.09 -9.51 -17.70
CA VAL A 258 9.97 -9.76 -16.26
C VAL A 258 9.41 -8.55 -15.55
N VAL A 259 8.93 -8.74 -14.32
CA VAL A 259 8.40 -7.65 -13.50
C VAL A 259 9.54 -6.80 -12.92
N THR A 260 9.38 -5.48 -13.01
CA THR A 260 10.37 -4.48 -12.59
C THR A 260 9.85 -3.50 -11.55
N GLY A 261 8.53 -3.48 -11.31
CA GLY A 261 7.91 -2.59 -10.33
C GLY A 261 6.43 -2.91 -10.12
N ALA A 262 5.82 -2.26 -9.14
CA ALA A 262 4.43 -2.47 -8.76
C ALA A 262 3.76 -1.16 -8.29
N ARG A 263 2.44 -1.09 -8.44
CA ARG A 263 1.60 -0.03 -7.86
C ARG A 263 0.16 -0.49 -7.70
N PHE A 264 -0.61 0.20 -6.86
CA PHE A 264 -2.06 0.09 -6.92
C PHE A 264 -2.65 1.10 -7.90
N VAL A 265 -3.71 0.68 -8.61
CA VAL A 265 -4.55 1.57 -9.41
C VAL A 265 -6.01 1.24 -9.14
N LYS A 266 -6.84 2.27 -8.91
CA LYS A 266 -8.29 2.11 -8.84
C LYS A 266 -8.91 2.42 -10.20
N ALA A 267 -9.60 1.45 -10.79
CA ALA A 267 -10.32 1.62 -12.05
C ALA A 267 -11.64 0.86 -11.98
N GLN A 268 -12.72 1.44 -12.52
CA GLN A 268 -14.07 0.86 -12.45
C GLN A 268 -14.46 0.39 -11.04
N ARG A 269 -14.05 1.17 -10.02
CA ARG A 269 -14.30 0.91 -8.57
C ARG A 269 -13.54 -0.28 -7.98
N VAL A 270 -12.66 -0.90 -8.75
CA VAL A 270 -11.82 -2.03 -8.35
C VAL A 270 -10.38 -1.57 -8.15
N PHE A 271 -9.76 -2.01 -7.06
CA PHE A 271 -8.33 -1.86 -6.80
C PHE A 271 -7.55 -2.99 -7.50
N HIS A 272 -6.64 -2.62 -8.38
CA HIS A 272 -5.76 -3.54 -9.10
C HIS A 272 -4.31 -3.37 -8.60
N LEU A 273 -3.62 -4.48 -8.37
CA LEU A 273 -2.15 -4.48 -8.27
C LEU A 273 -1.58 -4.49 -9.70
N GLN A 274 -1.22 -3.32 -10.22
CA GLN A 274 -0.62 -3.20 -11.53
C GLN A 274 0.90 -3.41 -11.43
N LEU A 275 1.45 -4.16 -12.38
CA LEU A 275 2.88 -4.47 -12.46
C LEU A 275 3.51 -3.75 -13.65
N GLN A 276 4.75 -3.31 -13.48
CA GLN A 276 5.61 -2.84 -14.56
C GLN A 276 6.44 -4.01 -15.06
N GLN A 277 6.66 -4.08 -16.38
CA GLN A 277 7.51 -5.07 -17.01
C GLN A 277 8.65 -4.45 -17.81
N GLY A 278 9.72 -5.21 -17.99
CA GLY A 278 10.87 -4.89 -18.86
C GLY A 278 11.55 -6.16 -19.38
N GLU A 279 12.20 -6.06 -20.54
CA GLU A 279 12.92 -7.16 -21.17
C GLU A 279 14.15 -7.53 -20.33
N LEU A 280 14.25 -8.81 -20.02
CA LEU A 280 15.38 -9.37 -19.29
C LEU A 280 16.60 -9.50 -20.21
N LEU A 281 17.75 -9.07 -19.71
CA LEU A 281 19.04 -9.09 -20.39
C LEU A 281 20.05 -9.95 -19.60
N PRO A 282 21.19 -10.32 -20.22
CA PRO A 282 22.28 -11.01 -19.54
C PRO A 282 22.64 -10.42 -18.18
N GLY A 283 22.93 -11.29 -17.22
CA GLY A 283 23.24 -10.91 -15.84
C GLY A 283 22.04 -10.33 -15.08
N GLY A 284 20.81 -10.64 -15.49
CA GLY A 284 19.60 -10.15 -14.83
C GLY A 284 19.38 -8.64 -14.96
N LEU A 285 20.02 -8.01 -15.97
CA LEU A 285 19.82 -6.61 -16.31
C LEU A 285 18.46 -6.42 -16.99
N ILE A 286 17.99 -5.18 -17.02
CA ILE A 286 16.73 -4.82 -17.68
C ILE A 286 17.00 -3.82 -18.78
N ASN A 287 16.41 -4.05 -19.95
CA ASN A 287 16.39 -3.09 -21.03
C ASN A 287 15.50 -1.89 -20.66
N GLN A 288 16.11 -0.75 -20.30
CA GLN A 288 15.38 0.42 -19.79
C GLN A 288 14.42 1.03 -20.82
N SER A 289 14.65 0.85 -22.13
CA SER A 289 13.76 1.36 -23.18
C SER A 289 12.51 0.49 -23.40
N SER A 290 12.48 -0.72 -22.86
CA SER A 290 11.36 -1.67 -22.97
C SER A 290 10.33 -1.52 -21.85
N LEU A 291 10.58 -0.64 -20.88
CA LEU A 291 9.76 -0.51 -19.67
C LEU A 291 8.32 -0.09 -20.02
N ALA A 292 7.35 -0.86 -19.55
CA ALA A 292 5.94 -0.56 -19.72
C ALA A 292 5.11 -1.09 -18.56
N TRP A 293 4.04 -0.37 -18.20
CA TRP A 293 3.02 -0.89 -17.29
C TRP A 293 2.17 -1.91 -18.02
N ILE A 294 1.93 -3.08 -17.41
CA ILE A 294 1.03 -4.09 -17.96
C ILE A 294 -0.39 -3.51 -17.99
N PRO A 295 -1.09 -3.51 -19.14
CA PRO A 295 -2.44 -2.97 -19.25
C PRO A 295 -3.41 -3.61 -18.25
N LEU A 296 -4.33 -2.80 -17.71
CA LEU A 296 -5.35 -3.31 -16.80
C LEU A 296 -6.41 -4.11 -17.57
N GLU A 297 -6.73 -5.29 -17.07
CA GLU A 297 -7.96 -6.00 -17.46
C GLU A 297 -9.15 -5.39 -16.72
N LEU A 298 -9.83 -4.45 -17.39
CA LEU A 298 -10.99 -3.76 -16.83
C LEU A 298 -12.25 -4.61 -16.95
N TYR A 299 -13.09 -4.56 -15.92
CA TYR A 299 -14.41 -5.20 -15.90
C TYR A 299 -15.36 -4.48 -14.95
N ASP A 300 -16.65 -4.54 -15.28
CA ASP A 300 -17.71 -4.02 -14.44
C ASP A 300 -18.16 -5.08 -13.43
N VAL A 301 -18.06 -4.77 -12.14
CA VAL A 301 -18.49 -5.66 -11.04
C VAL A 301 -19.99 -5.98 -11.05
N SER A 302 -20.80 -5.22 -11.79
CA SER A 302 -22.25 -5.46 -11.97
C SER A 302 -22.58 -6.42 -13.12
N ASN A 303 -21.60 -6.78 -13.96
CA ASN A 303 -21.80 -7.72 -15.05
C ASN A 303 -22.03 -9.14 -14.52
N VAL A 304 -23.02 -9.84 -15.08
CA VAL A 304 -23.45 -11.19 -14.69
C VAL A 304 -22.35 -12.26 -14.77
N ASP A 305 -21.40 -12.08 -15.69
CA ASP A 305 -20.30 -13.03 -15.88
C ASP A 305 -19.12 -12.79 -14.92
N ILE A 306 -19.12 -11.66 -14.21
CA ILE A 306 -18.07 -11.27 -13.27
C ILE A 306 -18.49 -11.64 -11.86
N ARG A 307 -17.68 -12.44 -11.17
CA ARG A 307 -18.06 -13.08 -9.91
C ARG A 307 -17.17 -12.67 -8.74
N ASN A 308 -17.80 -12.30 -7.64
CA ASN A 308 -17.13 -12.14 -6.35
C ASN A 308 -16.50 -13.46 -5.89
N GLY A 309 -15.27 -13.41 -5.38
CA GLY A 309 -14.44 -14.56 -5.00
C GLY A 309 -13.67 -15.21 -6.14
N TYR A 310 -13.92 -14.82 -7.41
CA TYR A 310 -13.21 -15.33 -8.57
C TYR A 310 -12.50 -14.21 -9.34
N ASP A 311 -13.25 -13.21 -9.82
CA ASP A 311 -12.69 -12.08 -10.56
C ASP A 311 -12.22 -10.97 -9.63
N TYR A 312 -13.01 -10.71 -8.59
CA TYR A 312 -12.74 -9.70 -7.57
C TYR A 312 -13.15 -10.19 -6.19
N HIS A 313 -12.61 -9.56 -5.16
CA HIS A 313 -13.05 -9.71 -3.78
C HIS A 313 -13.79 -8.47 -3.32
N LYS A 314 -15.00 -8.63 -2.79
CA LYS A 314 -15.79 -7.57 -2.17
C LYS A 314 -15.59 -7.58 -0.66
N LEU A 315 -15.05 -6.48 -0.13
CA LEU A 315 -14.92 -6.32 1.31
C LEU A 315 -16.30 -6.22 1.99
N ASN A 316 -16.40 -6.80 3.18
CA ASN A 316 -17.58 -6.72 4.06
C ASN A 316 -17.14 -6.83 5.52
N TYR A 317 -18.08 -6.68 6.47
CA TYR A 317 -17.79 -6.80 7.90
C TYR A 317 -16.92 -8.04 8.24
N ASN A 318 -17.22 -9.23 7.72
CA ASN A 318 -16.48 -10.44 8.09
C ASN A 318 -15.24 -10.73 7.22
N SER A 319 -15.08 -10.05 6.08
CA SER A 319 -13.98 -10.26 5.15
C SER A 319 -13.43 -8.93 4.66
N ARG A 320 -12.55 -8.36 5.48
CA ARG A 320 -11.95 -7.04 5.30
C ARG A 320 -10.48 -6.99 5.72
N ALA A 321 -9.82 -8.14 5.80
CA ALA A 321 -8.42 -8.23 6.18
C ALA A 321 -7.52 -8.30 4.95
N MET A 322 -6.30 -7.78 5.10
CA MET A 322 -5.23 -7.89 4.13
C MET A 322 -3.98 -8.39 4.85
N ASP A 323 -3.33 -9.39 4.24
CA ASP A 323 -2.09 -9.95 4.74
C ASP A 323 -0.90 -9.10 4.30
N LEU A 324 0.02 -8.87 5.23
CA LEU A 324 1.12 -7.94 5.13
C LEU A 324 2.43 -8.70 5.01
N ASP A 325 2.57 -9.41 3.89
CA ASP A 325 3.71 -10.29 3.64
C ASP A 325 4.68 -9.74 2.59
N GLU A 326 5.92 -10.18 2.73
CA GLU A 326 6.96 -10.07 1.72
C GLU A 326 7.28 -11.46 1.15
N ILE A 327 6.88 -11.68 -0.10
CA ILE A 327 7.10 -12.94 -0.80
C ILE A 327 8.31 -12.74 -1.71
N ALA A 328 9.44 -13.30 -1.29
CA ALA A 328 10.71 -13.16 -1.98
C ALA A 328 11.48 -14.47 -1.96
N VAL A 329 12.37 -14.64 -2.93
CA VAL A 329 13.28 -15.78 -3.00
C VAL A 329 14.72 -15.29 -2.83
N ASP A 330 15.51 -16.11 -2.13
CA ASP A 330 16.96 -15.96 -2.07
C ASP A 330 17.67 -16.78 -3.17
N ASN A 331 16.91 -17.50 -3.99
CA ASN A 331 17.44 -18.21 -5.15
C ASN A 331 17.70 -17.23 -6.30
N ASP A 332 18.96 -17.10 -6.65
CA ASP A 332 19.43 -16.21 -7.71
C ASP A 332 19.02 -16.68 -9.12
N THR A 333 18.46 -17.87 -9.31
CA THR A 333 17.94 -18.27 -10.64
C THR A 333 16.49 -17.85 -10.89
N LEU A 334 15.79 -17.27 -9.90
CA LEU A 334 14.36 -16.98 -9.98
C LEU A 334 14.08 -15.47 -10.02
N VAL A 335 13.18 -15.08 -10.91
CA VAL A 335 12.72 -13.70 -11.09
C VAL A 335 11.19 -13.61 -11.11
N VAL A 336 10.67 -12.47 -10.68
CA VAL A 336 9.22 -12.21 -10.66
C VAL A 336 8.70 -12.03 -12.09
N THR A 337 7.61 -12.73 -12.41
CA THR A 337 6.93 -12.68 -13.71
C THR A 337 5.42 -12.45 -13.60
N GLY A 338 4.91 -12.32 -12.37
CA GLY A 338 3.51 -11.98 -12.15
C GLY A 338 3.15 -11.96 -10.67
N ALA A 339 1.93 -11.49 -10.40
CA ALA A 339 1.34 -11.50 -9.06
C ALA A 339 -0.19 -11.55 -9.16
N ARG A 340 -0.83 -11.96 -8.07
CA ARG A 340 -2.28 -11.91 -7.91
C ARG A 340 -2.66 -11.78 -6.44
N PHE A 341 -3.93 -11.45 -6.19
CA PHE A 341 -4.51 -11.65 -4.87
C PHE A 341 -5.34 -12.93 -4.84
N HIS A 342 -5.30 -13.62 -3.72
CA HIS A 342 -6.17 -14.75 -3.42
C HIS A 342 -6.85 -14.57 -2.05
N VAL A 343 -8.09 -15.00 -1.93
CA VAL A 343 -8.83 -14.91 -0.67
C VAL A 343 -8.67 -16.20 0.12
N LEU A 344 -7.93 -16.14 1.22
CA LEU A 344 -7.70 -17.28 2.13
C LEU A 344 -8.10 -16.85 3.53
N ASN A 345 -8.98 -17.63 4.17
CA ASN A 345 -9.51 -17.34 5.51
C ASN A 345 -10.07 -15.90 5.65
N ASN A 346 -10.83 -15.43 4.64
CA ASN A 346 -11.41 -14.08 4.58
C ASN A 346 -10.40 -12.92 4.48
N HIS A 347 -9.11 -13.21 4.26
CA HIS A 347 -8.05 -12.22 4.06
C HIS A 347 -7.70 -12.12 2.58
N LEU A 348 -7.30 -10.94 2.12
CA LEU A 348 -6.62 -10.73 0.85
C LEU A 348 -5.14 -11.08 1.01
N ASN A 349 -4.68 -12.05 0.22
CA ASN A 349 -3.32 -12.58 0.30
C ASN A 349 -2.62 -12.38 -1.02
N LEU A 350 -1.40 -11.85 -0.98
CA LEU A 350 -0.57 -11.75 -2.17
C LEU A 350 -0.06 -13.14 -2.54
N GLU A 351 -0.07 -13.46 -3.83
CA GLU A 351 0.71 -14.55 -4.40
C GLU A 351 1.59 -14.00 -5.52
N VAL A 352 2.84 -14.46 -5.57
CA VAL A 352 3.85 -13.98 -6.52
C VAL A 352 4.33 -15.14 -7.37
N ARG A 353 4.37 -14.90 -8.69
CA ARG A 353 4.81 -15.87 -9.68
C ARG A 353 6.28 -15.68 -10.01
N PHE A 354 7.06 -16.73 -9.81
CA PHE A 354 8.49 -16.78 -10.12
C PHE A 354 8.77 -17.66 -11.33
N SER A 355 9.72 -17.24 -12.16
CA SER A 355 10.21 -18.01 -13.29
C SER A 355 11.72 -18.15 -13.23
N THR A 356 12.22 -19.31 -13.62
CA THR A 356 13.66 -19.54 -13.71
C THR A 356 14.23 -18.84 -14.94
N PHE A 357 15.42 -18.26 -14.82
CA PHE A 357 16.14 -17.71 -15.96
C PHE A 357 17.59 -18.18 -16.00
N ASN A 358 18.18 -18.18 -17.19
CA ASN A 358 19.59 -18.40 -17.38
C ASN A 358 20.32 -17.07 -17.17
N TYR A 359 21.15 -17.00 -16.13
CA TYR A 359 21.87 -15.80 -15.76
C TYR A 359 22.81 -15.28 -16.87
N THR A 360 23.52 -16.18 -17.55
CA THR A 360 24.48 -15.80 -18.60
C THR A 360 23.79 -15.27 -19.85
N THR A 361 22.68 -15.89 -20.28
CA THR A 361 21.98 -15.49 -21.51
C THR A 361 20.91 -14.44 -21.27
N GLY A 362 20.40 -14.32 -20.05
CA GLY A 362 19.28 -13.43 -19.73
C GLY A 362 17.92 -13.94 -20.21
N HIS A 363 17.77 -15.23 -20.49
CA HIS A 363 16.51 -15.80 -21.00
C HIS A 363 15.77 -16.62 -19.95
N LEU A 364 14.45 -16.42 -19.87
CA LEU A 364 13.56 -17.27 -19.09
C LEU A 364 13.59 -18.73 -19.60
N ILE A 365 13.60 -19.68 -18.67
CA ILE A 365 13.66 -21.12 -18.95
C ILE A 365 12.26 -21.70 -18.76
N ARG A 366 11.64 -22.14 -19.86
CA ARG A 366 10.32 -22.79 -19.91
C ARG A 366 9.28 -22.13 -18.98
N PRO A 367 9.07 -20.79 -19.08
CA PRO A 367 8.20 -20.07 -18.16
C PRO A 367 6.74 -20.53 -18.22
N ASP A 368 6.26 -21.18 -19.28
CA ASP A 368 4.88 -21.70 -19.34
C ASP A 368 4.65 -22.91 -18.42
N VAL A 369 5.72 -23.65 -18.05
CA VAL A 369 5.61 -24.95 -17.36
C VAL A 369 6.32 -24.96 -16.01
N ASP A 370 7.49 -24.33 -15.91
CA ASP A 370 8.36 -24.46 -14.73
C ASP A 370 8.18 -23.33 -13.70
N SER A 371 7.28 -22.38 -13.95
CA SER A 371 7.05 -21.27 -13.03
C SER A 371 6.28 -21.71 -11.80
N ILE A 372 6.57 -21.06 -10.68
CA ILE A 372 5.97 -21.37 -9.38
C ILE A 372 5.22 -20.16 -8.83
N TRP A 373 4.12 -20.42 -8.13
CA TRP A 373 3.41 -19.41 -7.34
C TRP A 373 3.75 -19.62 -5.87
N LEU A 374 4.18 -18.56 -5.20
CA LEU A 374 4.43 -18.56 -3.77
C LEU A 374 3.49 -17.57 -3.09
N GLY A 375 2.97 -17.96 -1.93
CA GLY A 375 2.03 -17.17 -1.13
C GLY A 375 2.32 -17.28 0.37
N ASN A 376 1.27 -17.17 1.18
CA ASN A 376 1.33 -17.08 2.65
C ASN A 376 2.11 -18.17 3.41
N ASP A 377 2.29 -19.35 2.82
CA ASP A 377 2.87 -20.55 3.43
C ASP A 377 4.26 -20.90 2.89
N TRP A 378 4.86 -20.00 2.08
CA TRP A 378 6.10 -20.29 1.37
C TRP A 378 7.29 -20.50 2.31
N ARG A 379 7.32 -19.81 3.47
CA ARG A 379 8.31 -20.04 4.53
C ARG A 379 7.79 -21.05 5.55
N LYS A 380 8.61 -22.05 5.88
CA LYS A 380 8.31 -23.02 6.95
C LYS A 380 7.94 -22.37 8.28
N GLU A 381 8.57 -21.25 8.63
CA GLU A 381 8.30 -20.52 9.87
C GLU A 381 6.86 -20.00 10.00
N HIS A 382 6.17 -19.79 8.87
CA HIS A 382 4.79 -19.33 8.82
C HIS A 382 3.78 -20.49 8.91
N GLN A 383 4.21 -21.72 8.62
CA GLN A 383 3.36 -22.90 8.73
C GLN A 383 3.09 -23.25 10.21
N ASP A 384 4.04 -22.95 11.09
CA ASP A 384 3.99 -23.33 12.51
C ASP A 384 3.51 -22.20 13.45
N LYS A 385 3.31 -20.97 12.96
CA LYS A 385 2.95 -19.81 13.79
C LYS A 385 1.74 -19.04 13.26
N PRO A 386 0.71 -18.81 14.10
CA PRO A 386 -0.45 -18.04 13.66
C PRO A 386 -0.05 -16.59 13.34
N ARG A 387 -0.67 -16.03 12.29
CA ARG A 387 -0.48 -14.64 11.86
C ARG A 387 -0.90 -13.67 12.95
N GLN A 388 -0.14 -12.60 13.11
CA GLN A 388 -0.41 -11.59 14.13
C GLN A 388 -1.26 -10.45 13.57
N LYS A 389 -2.40 -10.17 14.21
CA LYS A 389 -3.22 -9.00 13.88
C LYS A 389 -2.51 -7.71 14.31
N LEU A 390 -2.26 -6.82 13.36
CA LEU A 390 -1.82 -5.46 13.62
C LEU A 390 -3.05 -4.56 13.81
N MET A 391 -3.23 -4.05 15.03
CA MET A 391 -4.41 -3.28 15.41
C MET A 391 -4.17 -1.77 15.31
N LEU A 392 -5.15 -1.06 14.75
CA LEU A 392 -5.27 0.39 14.85
C LEU A 392 -6.18 0.74 16.03
N TYR A 393 -5.70 1.62 16.91
CA TYR A 393 -6.47 2.09 18.06
C TYR A 393 -6.92 3.53 17.83
N ASP A 394 -8.24 3.71 17.70
CA ASP A 394 -8.89 5.01 17.48
C ASP A 394 -8.18 5.88 16.40
N PRO A 395 -8.00 5.36 15.18
CA PRO A 395 -7.17 5.99 14.16
C PRO A 395 -7.84 7.24 13.57
N GLN A 396 -7.08 8.33 13.45
CA GLN A 396 -7.47 9.46 12.61
C GLN A 396 -7.13 9.21 11.13
N VAL A 397 -7.77 9.94 10.22
CA VAL A 397 -7.52 9.92 8.78
C VAL A 397 -6.05 10.23 8.47
N SER A 398 -5.41 9.36 7.69
CA SER A 398 -3.96 9.37 7.42
C SER A 398 -3.43 10.69 6.85
N THR A 399 -4.24 11.37 6.04
CA THR A 399 -3.89 12.63 5.37
C THR A 399 -3.80 13.84 6.30
N LYS A 400 -4.29 13.72 7.54
CA LYS A 400 -4.15 14.75 8.58
C LYS A 400 -2.81 14.68 9.32
N SER A 401 -1.99 13.64 9.08
CA SER A 401 -0.66 13.54 9.68
C SER A 401 0.26 14.64 9.13
N ALA A 402 0.95 15.35 10.02
CA ALA A 402 1.99 16.31 9.63
C ALA A 402 3.32 15.63 9.26
N LEU A 403 3.51 14.36 9.66
CA LEU A 403 4.74 13.60 9.46
C LEU A 403 4.53 12.51 8.40
N HIS A 404 5.57 12.24 7.60
CA HIS A 404 5.60 11.14 6.62
C HIS A 404 5.40 9.78 7.29
N SER A 405 4.71 8.87 6.63
CA SER A 405 4.46 7.51 7.13
C SER A 405 5.73 6.67 7.18
N LEU A 406 5.87 5.90 8.25
CA LEU A 406 6.95 4.91 8.42
C LEU A 406 6.40 3.49 8.18
N PRO A 407 7.18 2.55 7.62
CA PRO A 407 6.81 1.13 7.63
C PRO A 407 6.60 0.65 9.06
N LEU A 408 5.41 0.10 9.35
CA LEU A 408 5.05 -0.39 10.69
C LEU A 408 4.82 -1.89 10.74
N SER A 409 4.41 -2.50 9.63
CA SER A 409 4.19 -3.95 9.58
C SER A 409 5.48 -4.74 9.38
N LYS A 410 5.43 -5.99 9.84
CA LYS A 410 6.42 -7.04 9.60
C LYS A 410 5.74 -8.20 8.88
N ASP A 411 6.56 -9.10 8.39
CA ASP A 411 6.10 -10.35 7.76
C ASP A 411 5.26 -11.20 8.74
N ASN A 412 4.35 -12.02 8.23
CA ASN A 412 3.41 -12.83 9.02
C ASN A 412 2.42 -12.01 9.86
N GLN A 413 2.08 -10.80 9.41
CA GLN A 413 1.07 -9.96 10.02
C GLN A 413 -0.10 -9.73 9.07
N TYR A 414 -1.25 -9.38 9.64
CA TYR A 414 -2.41 -8.94 8.86
C TYR A 414 -3.06 -7.75 9.52
N MET A 415 -3.81 -6.97 8.75
CA MET A 415 -4.57 -5.84 9.25
C MET A 415 -5.94 -5.80 8.59
N GLU A 416 -6.94 -5.38 9.35
CA GLU A 416 -8.30 -5.15 8.84
C GLU A 416 -8.49 -3.70 8.42
N PHE A 417 -9.28 -3.50 7.37
CA PHE A 417 -9.95 -2.23 7.14
C PHE A 417 -10.96 -2.01 8.29
N VAL A 418 -10.88 -0.86 8.93
CA VAL A 418 -11.71 -0.43 10.06
C VAL A 418 -12.21 0.98 9.82
N SER A 419 -13.20 1.41 10.61
CA SER A 419 -13.61 2.80 10.60
C SER A 419 -12.55 3.70 11.22
N SER A 420 -12.47 4.95 10.77
CA SER A 420 -11.78 6.02 11.49
C SER A 420 -12.42 6.27 12.85
N SER A 421 -11.73 7.04 13.67
CA SER A 421 -12.19 7.48 15.00
C SER A 421 -13.58 8.11 14.96
N VAL A 422 -14.43 7.70 15.91
CA VAL A 422 -15.75 8.32 16.12
C VAL A 422 -15.58 9.76 16.56
N ASP A 423 -14.68 10.05 17.51
CA ASP A 423 -14.48 11.40 18.01
C ASP A 423 -13.85 12.32 16.95
N LYS A 424 -12.82 11.83 16.26
CA LYS A 424 -11.99 12.67 15.39
C LYS A 424 -12.51 12.80 13.95
N ASP A 425 -13.29 11.84 13.47
CA ASP A 425 -13.79 11.79 12.08
C ASP A 425 -15.24 11.28 11.97
N ALA A 426 -15.97 11.14 13.09
CA ALA A 426 -17.33 10.58 13.10
C ALA A 426 -17.42 9.22 12.36
N ALA A 427 -16.33 8.45 12.38
CA ALA A 427 -16.18 7.17 11.67
C ALA A 427 -16.52 7.25 10.17
N GLN A 428 -16.27 8.37 9.49
CA GLN A 428 -16.71 8.59 8.11
C GLN A 428 -15.77 8.04 7.03
N SER A 429 -14.53 7.71 7.41
CA SER A 429 -13.52 7.11 6.52
C SER A 429 -13.23 5.66 6.91
N THR A 430 -12.98 4.82 5.91
CA THR A 430 -12.43 3.48 6.10
C THR A 430 -10.91 3.55 6.00
N VAL A 431 -10.19 3.06 7.00
CA VAL A 431 -8.73 3.06 7.07
C VAL A 431 -8.19 1.63 7.26
N PRO A 432 -6.96 1.31 6.81
CA PRO A 432 -6.00 2.17 6.09
C PRO A 432 -6.47 2.60 4.69
N PHE A 433 -5.85 3.66 4.17
CA PHE A 433 -5.98 4.04 2.76
C PHE A 433 -5.06 3.18 1.88
N ILE A 434 -5.17 3.30 0.56
CA ILE A 434 -4.32 2.60 -0.40
C ILE A 434 -3.33 3.60 -1.00
N ASP A 435 -2.03 3.32 -0.91
CA ASP A 435 -1.00 4.11 -1.60
C ASP A 435 -0.97 3.76 -3.09
N LEU A 436 -1.12 4.77 -3.94
CA LEU A 436 -1.15 4.61 -5.41
C LEU A 436 0.20 4.91 -6.08
N GLN A 437 1.24 5.24 -5.31
CA GLN A 437 2.54 5.61 -5.86
C GLN A 437 3.23 4.44 -6.56
N ASP A 438 3.94 4.78 -7.63
CA ASP A 438 4.77 3.85 -8.39
C ASP A 438 5.97 3.38 -7.54
N VAL A 439 6.04 2.08 -7.27
CA VAL A 439 7.17 1.45 -6.59
C VAL A 439 8.04 0.77 -7.63
N VAL A 440 8.89 1.59 -8.24
CA VAL A 440 9.82 1.21 -9.31
C VAL A 440 11.23 1.64 -8.91
N PRO A 441 12.19 0.71 -8.76
CA PRO A 441 13.58 1.08 -8.54
C PRO A 441 14.15 1.83 -9.75
N ASN A 442 15.07 2.76 -9.52
CA ASN A 442 15.66 3.59 -10.58
C ASN A 442 17.20 3.50 -10.59
N PRO A 443 17.85 2.88 -11.59
CA PRO A 443 17.25 2.29 -12.79
C PRO A 443 16.43 1.04 -12.46
N ALA A 444 15.54 0.65 -13.37
CA ALA A 444 14.74 -0.55 -13.21
C ALA A 444 15.63 -1.81 -13.22
N VAL A 445 15.32 -2.75 -12.34
CA VAL A 445 16.06 -3.99 -12.16
C VAL A 445 15.09 -5.16 -12.07
N SER A 446 15.57 -6.37 -12.35
CA SER A 446 14.80 -7.58 -12.10
C SER A 446 14.45 -7.68 -10.62
N LEU A 447 13.25 -8.20 -10.35
CA LEU A 447 12.77 -8.40 -8.99
C LEU A 447 12.86 -9.87 -8.62
N SER A 448 13.13 -10.11 -7.35
CA SER A 448 13.16 -11.44 -6.70
C SER A 448 12.07 -11.57 -5.64
N GLY A 449 11.18 -10.58 -5.55
CA GLY A 449 10.04 -10.62 -4.66
C GLY A 449 9.18 -9.39 -4.72
N LEU A 450 7.96 -9.52 -4.20
CA LEU A 450 6.99 -8.45 -4.01
C LEU A 450 6.39 -8.58 -2.61
N GLY A 451 5.88 -7.49 -2.07
CA GLY A 451 5.16 -7.53 -0.81
C GLY A 451 4.14 -6.42 -0.67
N ILE A 452 3.19 -6.62 0.24
CA ILE A 452 2.28 -5.58 0.71
C ILE A 452 2.64 -5.29 2.16
N TYR A 453 2.66 -4.01 2.52
CA TYR A 453 2.97 -3.60 3.88
C TYR A 453 2.08 -2.43 4.31
N HIS A 454 1.99 -2.25 5.62
CA HIS A 454 1.37 -1.08 6.22
C HIS A 454 2.45 -0.06 6.58
N LYS A 455 2.23 1.19 6.18
CA LYS A 455 2.98 2.35 6.68
C LYS A 455 2.05 3.39 7.28
N GLY A 456 2.50 4.07 8.32
CA GLY A 456 1.72 5.13 8.94
C GLY A 456 2.44 5.82 10.10
N ARG A 457 1.65 6.52 10.92
CA ARG A 457 2.06 7.11 12.19
C ARG A 457 1.10 6.67 13.28
N ARG A 458 1.60 6.60 14.52
CA ARG A 458 0.76 6.26 15.67
C ARG A 458 -0.40 7.24 15.79
N GLY A 459 -1.62 6.72 15.98
CA GLY A 459 -2.85 7.51 16.07
C GLY A 459 -3.50 7.83 14.73
N PHE A 460 -2.91 7.39 13.60
CA PHE A 460 -3.46 7.56 12.26
C PHE A 460 -3.67 6.20 11.57
N GLY A 461 -4.56 6.17 10.57
CA GLY A 461 -4.90 4.95 9.82
C GLY A 461 -3.76 4.37 8.97
N GLY A 462 -2.86 5.22 8.47
CA GLY A 462 -1.81 4.83 7.54
C GLY A 462 -2.31 4.41 6.16
N PHE A 463 -1.46 3.67 5.44
CA PHE A 463 -1.67 3.19 4.08
C PHE A 463 -1.23 1.74 3.94
N PHE A 464 -1.97 0.96 3.15
CA PHE A 464 -1.44 -0.23 2.50
C PHE A 464 -0.72 0.17 1.22
N ALA A 465 0.50 -0.31 1.06
CA ALA A 465 1.37 0.03 -0.05
C ALA A 465 2.10 -1.22 -0.57
N PRO A 466 2.42 -1.28 -1.87
CA PRO A 466 3.31 -2.29 -2.37
C PRO A 466 4.77 -1.98 -2.01
N LYS A 467 5.59 -3.01 -1.93
CA LYS A 467 7.06 -2.94 -1.87
C LYS A 467 7.64 -4.00 -2.78
N VAL A 468 8.86 -3.76 -3.25
CA VAL A 468 9.55 -4.67 -4.17
C VAL A 468 10.87 -5.14 -3.57
N VAL A 469 11.28 -6.36 -3.88
CA VAL A 469 12.57 -6.91 -3.47
C VAL A 469 13.45 -7.04 -4.71
N THR A 470 14.49 -6.21 -4.79
CA THR A 470 15.40 -6.22 -5.93
C THR A 470 16.19 -7.52 -6.00
N TYR A 471 16.48 -7.99 -7.20
CA TYR A 471 17.37 -9.13 -7.42
C TYR A 471 18.72 -8.93 -6.71
N ASN A 472 19.30 -10.04 -6.23
CA ASN A 472 20.54 -10.00 -5.47
C ASN A 472 21.75 -9.72 -6.38
N PHE A 473 22.37 -8.55 -6.22
CA PHE A 473 23.54 -8.17 -7.03
C PHE A 473 24.83 -8.87 -6.58
N TRP A 474 24.79 -9.67 -5.51
CA TRP A 474 25.95 -10.39 -4.99
C TRP A 474 26.64 -11.27 -6.03
N GLU A 475 25.88 -12.08 -6.77
CA GLU A 475 26.46 -13.02 -7.73
C GLU A 475 27.18 -12.33 -8.89
N LYS A 476 26.76 -11.11 -9.26
CA LYS A 476 27.49 -10.27 -10.25
C LYS A 476 28.93 -10.01 -9.83
N LEU A 477 29.16 -9.88 -8.53
CA LEU A 477 30.47 -9.59 -7.98
C LEU A 477 31.31 -10.86 -7.85
N LEU A 478 30.69 -12.03 -7.71
CA LEU A 478 31.39 -13.31 -7.63
C LEU A 478 31.77 -13.88 -9.00
N ALA A 479 31.06 -13.50 -10.06
CA ALA A 479 31.42 -13.86 -11.42
C ALA A 479 32.85 -13.34 -11.75
N PRO A 480 33.72 -14.18 -12.35
CA PRO A 480 35.11 -13.84 -12.66
C PRO A 480 35.26 -12.74 -13.73
#